data_AF-A0A534QR86-F1
#
_entry.id   AF-A0A534QR86-F1
#
_cell.length_a   1.000
_cell.length_b   1.000
_cell.length_c   1.000
_cell.angle_alpha   90.00
_cell.angle_beta   90.00
_cell.angle_gamma   90.00
#
_symmetry.space_group_name_H-M   'P 1'
#
loop_
_entity.id
_entity.type
_entity.pdbx_description
1 polymer ?
#
loop_
_entity_poly.entity_id
_entity_poly.type
_entity_poly.pdbx_seq_one_letter_code
_entity_poly.pdbx_strand_id
1 'polypeptide(L)'
;MWEKLSNDGTVHDQDNTYTWANAFAGHVATLNDAHFAGHDDWRLPNVRELQSILDYDTIQPAVTPAFDDHCSPGCSATTCSCTFSGDYWSSTSSVSGASNAWFVGFLYANVDAFGGSGGKSGTASVRAVRSASISTTTSTSTTSTTSSTTTTQEPTTTTTTTISTTTASTTTTTSTTTTTTTTTTTSTTASTTTTTLPAGSCGDVNADGRV
;
A
#
# COMPACT_ATOMS: atom_id res chain seq x y z
N MET A 1 -5.90 2.06 -15.01
CA MET A 1 -6.94 3.10 -14.84
C MET A 1 -6.97 3.48 -13.37
N TRP A 2 -7.17 4.77 -13.09
CA TRP A 2 -7.27 5.32 -11.74
C TRP A 2 -8.71 5.72 -11.42
N GLU A 3 -9.05 5.67 -10.14
CA GLU A 3 -10.29 6.26 -9.62
C GLU A 3 -10.26 7.77 -9.83
N LYS A 4 -11.36 8.32 -10.34
CA LYS A 4 -11.62 9.76 -10.31
C LYS A 4 -12.29 10.11 -8.98
N LEU A 5 -11.81 11.16 -8.35
CA LEU A 5 -12.37 11.65 -7.09
C LEU A 5 -13.24 12.88 -7.33
N SER A 6 -14.26 13.05 -6.51
CA SER A 6 -15.24 14.14 -6.53
C SER A 6 -14.97 15.15 -5.41
N ASN A 7 -15.82 16.17 -5.34
CA ASN A 7 -15.93 17.10 -4.21
C ASN A 7 -17.42 17.31 -3.90
N ASP A 8 -18.15 16.22 -3.68
CA ASP A 8 -19.62 16.18 -3.56
C ASP A 8 -20.13 15.50 -2.27
N GLY A 9 -19.23 15.12 -1.36
CA GLY A 9 -19.53 14.43 -0.11
C GLY A 9 -19.93 12.95 -0.28
N THR A 10 -19.80 12.38 -1.48
CA THR A 10 -20.08 10.96 -1.73
C THR A 10 -18.87 10.08 -1.35
N VAL A 11 -18.95 8.78 -1.63
CA VAL A 11 -17.83 7.84 -1.38
C VAL A 11 -16.56 8.20 -2.16
N HIS A 12 -16.68 8.91 -3.28
CA HIS A 12 -15.55 9.31 -4.12
C HIS A 12 -14.95 10.66 -3.73
N ASP A 13 -15.46 11.28 -2.66
CA ASP A 13 -15.02 12.60 -2.26
C ASP A 13 -13.53 12.58 -1.86
N GLN A 14 -12.77 13.55 -2.38
CA GLN A 14 -11.34 13.68 -2.11
C GLN A 14 -11.00 13.90 -0.61
N ASP A 15 -11.94 14.48 0.15
CA ASP A 15 -11.77 14.80 1.57
C ASP A 15 -12.06 13.58 2.47
N ASN A 16 -12.52 12.46 1.88
CA ASN A 16 -12.69 11.23 2.61
C ASN A 16 -11.35 10.67 3.06
N THR A 17 -11.24 10.37 4.35
CA THR A 17 -10.04 9.81 4.96
C THR A 17 -10.34 8.49 5.65
N TYR A 18 -9.37 7.58 5.59
CA TYR A 18 -9.50 6.21 6.08
C TYR A 18 -8.28 5.82 6.88
N THR A 19 -8.46 4.96 7.88
CA THR A 19 -7.32 4.21 8.42
C THR A 19 -6.77 3.27 7.36
N TRP A 20 -5.51 2.86 7.48
CA TRP A 20 -4.89 2.00 6.48
C TRP A 20 -5.68 0.71 6.25
N ALA A 21 -6.24 0.11 7.32
CA ALA A 21 -7.09 -1.07 7.21
C ALA A 21 -8.44 -0.76 6.52
N ASN A 22 -9.07 0.37 6.85
CA ASN A 22 -10.34 0.78 6.25
C ASN A 22 -10.20 1.22 4.80
N ALA A 23 -9.01 1.62 4.35
CA ALA A 23 -8.75 1.88 2.94
C ALA A 23 -9.01 0.63 2.08
N PHE A 24 -8.63 -0.56 2.59
CA PHE A 24 -8.92 -1.83 1.91
C PHE A 24 -10.35 -2.30 2.17
N ALA A 25 -10.72 -2.45 3.44
CA ALA A 25 -11.97 -3.12 3.83
C ALA A 25 -13.22 -2.23 3.70
N GLY A 26 -13.03 -0.91 3.69
CA GLY A 26 -14.10 0.07 3.55
C GLY A 26 -14.15 0.62 2.13
N HIS A 27 -13.16 1.45 1.75
CA HIS A 27 -13.19 2.18 0.48
C HIS A 27 -13.09 1.24 -0.73
N VAL A 28 -12.00 0.49 -0.85
CA VAL A 28 -11.77 -0.41 -1.98
C VAL A 28 -12.87 -1.48 -2.10
N ALA A 29 -13.30 -2.06 -0.98
CA ALA A 29 -14.41 -3.02 -0.98
C ALA A 29 -15.70 -2.39 -1.52
N THR A 30 -16.03 -1.17 -1.07
CA THR A 30 -17.22 -0.45 -1.57
C THR A 30 -17.16 -0.19 -3.07
N LEU A 31 -15.99 0.21 -3.60
CA LEU A 31 -15.83 0.42 -5.05
C LEU A 31 -16.08 -0.87 -5.84
N ASN A 32 -15.59 -1.99 -5.32
CA ASN A 32 -15.73 -3.28 -5.98
C ASN A 32 -17.17 -3.79 -5.94
N ASP A 33 -17.82 -3.70 -4.78
CA ASP A 33 -19.22 -4.11 -4.61
C ASP A 33 -20.19 -3.26 -5.45
N ALA A 34 -19.88 -1.97 -5.60
CA ALA A 34 -20.67 -1.03 -6.41
C ALA A 34 -20.39 -1.15 -7.92
N HIS A 35 -19.42 -1.99 -8.34
CA HIS A 35 -18.90 -2.02 -9.70
C HIS A 35 -18.59 -0.61 -10.23
N PHE A 36 -17.87 0.20 -9.44
CA PHE A 36 -17.62 1.59 -9.78
C PHE A 36 -16.96 1.71 -11.17
N ALA A 37 -17.51 2.61 -12.00
CA ALA A 37 -17.16 2.76 -13.41
C ALA A 37 -17.21 1.45 -14.24
N GLY A 38 -18.03 0.49 -13.83
CA GLY A 38 -18.17 -0.82 -14.46
C GLY A 38 -17.05 -1.81 -14.10
N HIS A 39 -16.36 -1.61 -12.97
CA HIS A 39 -15.19 -2.39 -12.57
C HIS A 39 -15.25 -2.83 -11.10
N ASP A 40 -14.76 -4.04 -10.83
CA ASP A 40 -14.78 -4.74 -9.53
C ASP A 40 -13.38 -5.23 -9.08
N ASP A 41 -12.33 -4.76 -9.76
CA ASP A 41 -10.93 -5.11 -9.52
C ASP A 41 -10.10 -3.90 -9.04
N TRP A 42 -10.78 -2.97 -8.36
CA TRP A 42 -10.14 -1.85 -7.67
C TRP A 42 -9.26 -2.36 -6.53
N ARG A 43 -8.14 -1.69 -6.35
CA ARG A 43 -7.22 -1.91 -5.24
C ARG A 43 -6.57 -0.61 -4.81
N LEU A 44 -5.94 -0.66 -3.64
CA LEU A 44 -5.06 0.42 -3.20
C LEU A 44 -3.75 0.39 -4.03
N PRO A 45 -3.31 1.55 -4.57
CA PRO A 45 -2.06 1.65 -5.33
C PRO A 45 -0.85 1.37 -4.44
N ASN A 46 0.22 0.82 -5.02
CA ASN A 46 1.49 0.75 -4.31
C ASN A 46 2.19 2.12 -4.29
N VAL A 47 3.23 2.28 -3.47
CA VAL A 47 3.90 3.58 -3.29
C VAL A 47 4.47 4.14 -4.59
N ARG A 48 4.97 3.28 -5.48
CA ARG A 48 5.55 3.71 -6.77
C ARG A 48 4.49 4.18 -7.75
N GLU A 49 3.31 3.57 -7.71
CA GLU A 49 2.18 4.01 -8.52
C GLU A 49 1.69 5.39 -8.09
N LEU A 50 1.53 5.65 -6.80
CA LEU A 50 1.19 6.98 -6.31
C LEU A 50 2.29 7.99 -6.62
N GLN A 51 3.56 7.61 -6.46
CA GLN A 51 4.66 8.49 -6.81
C GLN A 51 4.67 8.83 -8.32
N SER A 52 4.20 7.93 -9.18
CA SER A 52 4.19 8.16 -10.64
C SER A 52 3.22 9.25 -11.10
N ILE A 53 2.27 9.66 -10.25
CA ILE A 53 1.31 10.72 -10.56
C ILE A 53 1.69 12.07 -9.95
N LEU A 54 2.75 12.12 -9.14
CA LEU A 54 3.28 13.37 -8.60
C LEU A 54 3.82 14.27 -9.70
N ASP A 55 3.63 15.56 -9.51
CA ASP A 55 4.29 16.60 -10.29
C ASP A 55 5.12 17.46 -9.32
N TYR A 56 6.44 17.37 -9.44
CA TYR A 56 7.39 18.06 -8.57
C TYR A 56 7.57 19.54 -8.90
N ASP A 57 7.00 20.02 -10.02
CA ASP A 57 7.03 21.43 -10.41
C ASP A 57 5.80 22.20 -9.88
N THR A 58 4.88 21.51 -9.21
CA THR A 58 3.63 22.08 -8.67
C THR A 58 3.51 21.85 -7.16
N ILE A 59 2.68 22.66 -6.50
CA ILE A 59 2.31 22.52 -5.09
C ILE A 59 0.81 22.76 -4.96
N GLN A 60 0.16 22.11 -3.99
CA GLN A 60 -1.24 22.34 -3.63
C GLN A 60 -2.27 22.22 -4.79
N PRO A 61 -2.51 21.02 -5.34
CA PRO A 61 -1.81 19.76 -5.10
C PRO A 61 -0.63 19.55 -6.07
N ALA A 62 0.42 18.88 -5.59
CA ALA A 62 1.61 18.50 -6.34
C ALA A 62 1.37 17.25 -7.20
N VAL A 63 0.43 17.33 -8.15
CA VAL A 63 -0.04 16.19 -8.94
C VAL A 63 -0.15 16.57 -10.41
N THR A 64 0.04 15.59 -11.28
CA THR A 64 -0.16 15.80 -12.71
C THR A 64 -1.60 16.28 -13.01
N PRO A 65 -1.80 17.22 -13.97
CA PRO A 65 -3.10 17.87 -14.19
C PRO A 65 -4.28 16.92 -14.44
N ALA A 66 -4.03 15.72 -14.95
CA ALA A 66 -5.07 14.72 -15.17
C ALA A 66 -5.78 14.25 -13.88
N PHE A 67 -5.20 14.50 -12.72
CA PHE A 67 -5.72 14.09 -11.41
C PHE A 67 -6.24 15.25 -10.56
N ASP A 68 -6.09 16.49 -11.04
CA ASP A 68 -6.68 17.70 -10.44
C ASP A 68 -7.27 18.59 -11.54
N ASP A 69 -8.42 18.15 -12.07
CA ASP A 69 -9.09 18.75 -13.21
C ASP A 69 -10.56 19.08 -12.89
N HIS A 70 -10.94 20.33 -13.14
CA HIS A 70 -12.28 20.88 -12.91
C HIS A 70 -12.81 20.72 -11.47
N CYS A 71 -11.95 20.91 -10.48
CA CYS A 71 -12.31 20.73 -9.08
C CYS A 71 -13.01 21.93 -8.48
N SER A 72 -14.30 21.74 -8.21
CA SER A 72 -15.17 22.72 -7.57
C SER A 72 -16.12 22.02 -6.61
N PRO A 73 -16.57 22.70 -5.53
CA PRO A 73 -17.58 22.14 -4.64
C PRO A 73 -18.82 21.67 -5.41
N GLY A 74 -19.28 20.45 -5.12
CA GLY A 74 -20.39 19.76 -5.76
C GLY A 74 -20.06 19.01 -7.06
N CYS A 75 -18.80 18.99 -7.52
CA CYS A 75 -18.45 18.26 -8.74
C CYS A 75 -18.45 16.74 -8.50
N SER A 76 -18.98 15.98 -9.45
CA SER A 76 -19.04 14.51 -9.38
C SER A 76 -17.80 13.86 -10.02
N ALA A 77 -17.47 12.63 -9.63
CA ALA A 77 -16.39 11.82 -10.19
C ALA A 77 -16.54 11.53 -11.70
N THR A 78 -17.70 11.82 -12.29
CA THR A 78 -17.93 11.76 -13.74
C THR A 78 -17.49 13.03 -14.47
N THR A 79 -17.50 14.18 -13.79
CA THR A 79 -17.28 15.52 -14.36
C THR A 79 -15.94 16.15 -13.95
N CYS A 80 -15.36 15.70 -12.85
CA CYS A 80 -14.07 16.21 -12.34
C CYS A 80 -13.16 15.05 -11.91
N SER A 81 -11.90 15.38 -11.61
CA SER A 81 -11.00 14.52 -10.86
C SER A 81 -10.22 15.37 -9.89
N CYS A 82 -10.44 15.20 -8.59
CA CYS A 82 -9.85 16.08 -7.57
C CYS A 82 -8.80 15.42 -6.73
N THR A 83 -7.79 16.18 -6.29
CA THR A 83 -6.77 15.69 -5.37
C THR A 83 -6.70 16.56 -4.13
N PHE A 84 -6.96 15.97 -2.97
CA PHE A 84 -6.75 16.63 -1.69
C PHE A 84 -5.25 16.88 -1.50
N SER A 85 -4.89 18.07 -1.02
CA SER A 85 -3.48 18.46 -0.80
C SER A 85 -2.94 17.87 0.52
N GLY A 86 -3.02 16.56 0.68
CA GLY A 86 -2.61 15.84 1.89
C GLY A 86 -2.00 14.47 1.59
N ASP A 87 -2.00 13.61 2.59
CA ASP A 87 -1.39 12.29 2.51
C ASP A 87 -2.35 11.26 1.91
N TYR A 88 -1.82 10.42 1.03
CA TYR A 88 -2.55 9.31 0.39
C TYR A 88 -1.94 7.98 0.75
N TRP A 89 -2.76 7.05 1.23
CA TRP A 89 -2.30 5.71 1.57
C TRP A 89 -1.84 4.91 0.35
N SER A 90 -0.69 4.26 0.49
CA SER A 90 -0.29 3.18 -0.41
C SER A 90 -0.54 1.81 0.22
N SER A 91 -0.62 0.78 -0.60
CA SER A 91 -0.66 -0.63 -0.18
C SER A 91 0.68 -1.16 0.33
N THR A 92 1.74 -0.34 0.28
CA THR A 92 3.10 -0.77 0.64
C THR A 92 3.32 -0.63 2.14
N SER A 93 3.53 -1.75 2.84
CA SER A 93 3.91 -1.72 4.26
C SER A 93 5.39 -1.32 4.44
N SER A 94 5.71 -0.65 5.54
CA SER A 94 7.09 -0.31 5.89
C SER A 94 7.86 -1.54 6.34
N VAL A 95 9.06 -1.76 5.79
CA VAL A 95 9.95 -2.87 6.20
C VAL A 95 10.45 -2.68 7.63
N SER A 96 10.67 -1.44 8.02
CA SER A 96 11.20 -1.02 9.31
C SER A 96 10.19 -1.05 10.45
N GLY A 97 8.90 -1.33 10.18
CA GLY A 97 7.90 -1.48 11.23
C GLY A 97 6.51 -1.84 10.70
N ALA A 98 5.97 -2.97 11.15
CA ALA A 98 4.67 -3.48 10.69
C ALA A 98 3.49 -2.53 10.97
N SER A 99 3.64 -1.64 11.96
CA SER A 99 2.68 -0.60 12.33
C SER A 99 2.61 0.56 11.34
N ASN A 100 3.55 0.65 10.39
CA ASN A 100 3.65 1.76 9.44
C ASN A 100 3.43 1.30 8.01
N ALA A 101 2.90 2.20 7.18
CA ALA A 101 2.72 2.01 5.75
C ALA A 101 3.22 3.26 5.04
N TRP A 102 3.70 3.08 3.81
CA TRP A 102 4.09 4.18 2.96
C TRP A 102 2.87 4.98 2.52
N PHE A 103 3.00 6.29 2.49
CA PHE A 103 2.05 7.23 1.93
C PHE A 103 2.77 8.21 1.00
N VAL A 104 1.98 8.91 0.19
CA VAL A 104 2.47 9.97 -0.69
C VAL A 104 1.70 11.25 -0.36
N GLY A 105 2.42 12.32 -0.05
CA GLY A 105 1.86 13.62 0.27
C GLY A 105 1.82 14.52 -0.96
N PHE A 106 0.63 14.98 -1.35
CA PHE A 106 0.42 15.90 -2.47
C PHE A 106 0.55 17.38 -2.07
N LEU A 107 0.83 17.69 -0.80
CA LEU A 107 1.09 19.08 -0.41
C LEU A 107 2.45 19.57 -0.92
N TYR A 108 3.49 18.75 -0.78
CA TYR A 108 4.88 19.07 -1.11
C TYR A 108 5.61 17.94 -1.87
N ALA A 109 4.86 17.07 -2.55
CA ALA A 109 5.38 15.93 -3.31
C ALA A 109 6.33 15.00 -2.52
N ASN A 110 5.99 14.69 -1.27
CA ASN A 110 6.82 13.84 -0.42
C ASN A 110 6.35 12.38 -0.42
N VAL A 111 7.29 11.46 -0.17
CA VAL A 111 7.04 10.03 -0.01
C VAL A 111 7.66 9.57 1.30
N ASP A 112 6.86 9.06 2.22
CA ASP A 112 7.31 8.69 3.56
C ASP A 112 6.47 7.55 4.15
N ALA A 113 6.97 6.90 5.20
CA ALA A 113 6.26 5.90 5.99
C ALA A 113 6.18 6.25 7.48
N PHE A 114 6.83 7.34 7.93
CA PHE A 114 6.99 7.65 9.37
C PHE A 114 6.49 9.04 9.78
N GLY A 115 6.36 9.99 8.86
CA GLY A 115 5.88 11.33 9.15
C GLY A 115 4.41 11.39 9.59
N GLY A 116 3.62 10.35 9.30
CA GLY A 116 2.22 10.25 9.71
C GLY A 116 2.06 9.86 11.16
N SER A 117 1.37 10.70 11.95
CA SER A 117 1.01 10.36 13.34
C SER A 117 0.11 9.11 13.38
N GLY A 118 0.45 8.15 14.25
CA GLY A 118 -0.34 6.93 14.43
C GLY A 118 -0.10 5.82 13.40
N GLY A 119 0.80 6.00 12.43
CA GLY A 119 1.09 4.97 11.42
C GLY A 119 -0.19 4.46 10.73
N LYS A 120 -0.38 3.15 10.66
CA LYS A 120 -1.58 2.51 10.07
C LYS A 120 -2.90 2.81 10.80
N SER A 121 -2.84 3.31 12.04
CA SER A 121 -4.01 3.73 12.82
C SER A 121 -4.41 5.20 12.59
N GLY A 122 -3.53 6.00 11.99
CA GLY A 122 -3.87 7.32 11.49
C GLY A 122 -4.76 7.25 10.26
N THR A 123 -5.34 8.38 9.88
CA THR A 123 -6.21 8.51 8.71
C THR A 123 -5.51 9.26 7.57
N ALA A 124 -5.70 8.80 6.33
CA ALA A 124 -5.22 9.49 5.13
C ALA A 124 -6.21 9.27 3.98
N SER A 125 -6.10 10.07 2.92
CA SER A 125 -6.93 9.96 1.73
C SER A 125 -6.57 8.72 0.90
N VAL A 126 -7.46 8.34 0.00
CA VAL A 126 -7.29 7.16 -0.86
C VAL A 126 -7.67 7.51 -2.29
N ARG A 127 -6.92 6.98 -3.25
CA ARG A 127 -7.30 6.94 -4.66
C ARG A 127 -7.04 5.54 -5.18
N ALA A 128 -8.09 4.80 -5.51
CA ALA A 128 -7.93 3.44 -6.00
C ALA A 128 -7.34 3.41 -7.42
N VAL A 129 -6.69 2.30 -7.73
CA VAL A 129 -6.19 1.98 -9.07
C VAL A 129 -6.69 0.59 -9.45
N ARG A 130 -6.97 0.37 -10.72
CA ARG A 130 -7.34 -0.97 -11.21
C ARG A 130 -6.16 -1.93 -11.10
N SER A 131 -6.48 -3.18 -10.82
CA SER A 131 -5.54 -4.28 -10.98
C SER A 131 -5.19 -4.43 -12.46
N ALA A 132 -3.93 -4.76 -12.76
CA ALA A 132 -3.60 -5.16 -14.11
C ALA A 132 -4.33 -6.49 -14.35
N SER A 133 -5.35 -6.49 -15.21
CA SER A 133 -5.88 -7.75 -15.70
C SER A 133 -4.77 -8.40 -16.51
N ILE A 134 -4.17 -9.45 -15.94
CA ILE A 134 -3.42 -10.39 -16.75
C ILE A 134 -4.51 -11.05 -17.58
N SER A 135 -4.72 -10.54 -18.79
CA SER A 135 -5.44 -11.28 -19.80
C SER A 135 -4.70 -12.61 -19.89
N THR A 136 -5.32 -13.68 -19.39
CA THR A 136 -4.83 -15.03 -19.57
C THR A 136 -4.90 -15.31 -21.06
N THR A 137 -3.85 -14.90 -21.78
CA THR A 137 -3.57 -15.47 -23.09
C THR A 137 -3.26 -16.92 -22.80
N THR A 138 -4.30 -17.76 -22.83
CA THR A 138 -4.17 -19.20 -22.96
C THR A 138 -3.28 -19.42 -24.17
N SER A 139 -1.98 -19.56 -23.91
CA SER A 139 -1.03 -19.99 -24.92
C SER A 139 -1.37 -21.44 -25.18
N THR A 140 -2.24 -21.66 -26.17
CA THR A 140 -2.49 -22.99 -26.71
C THR A 140 -1.14 -23.47 -27.25
N SER A 141 -0.46 -24.32 -26.49
CA SER A 141 0.72 -25.02 -26.95
C SER A 141 0.28 -25.95 -28.09
N THR A 142 0.37 -25.48 -29.32
CA THR A 142 0.22 -26.31 -30.51
C THR A 142 1.40 -27.29 -30.53
N THR A 143 1.15 -28.52 -30.09
CA THR A 143 2.10 -29.62 -30.22
C THR A 143 2.25 -29.96 -31.70
N SER A 144 3.31 -29.45 -32.33
CA SER A 144 3.72 -29.86 -33.67
C SER A 144 4.37 -31.25 -33.60
N THR A 145 3.63 -32.27 -34.06
CA THR A 145 4.13 -33.63 -34.25
C THR A 145 5.21 -33.64 -35.34
N THR A 146 6.46 -33.88 -34.97
CA THR A 146 7.52 -34.25 -35.93
C THR A 146 7.86 -35.72 -35.70
N SER A 147 7.59 -36.54 -36.71
CA SER A 147 7.95 -37.95 -36.75
C SER A 147 9.46 -38.11 -36.96
N SER A 148 10.11 -38.91 -36.13
CA SER A 148 11.39 -39.55 -36.47
C SER A 148 11.44 -40.96 -35.87
N THR A 149 11.64 -41.93 -36.74
CA THR A 149 11.66 -43.37 -36.52
C THR A 149 12.96 -43.88 -35.88
N THR A 150 12.78 -44.64 -34.78
CA THR A 150 13.41 -45.93 -34.37
C THR A 150 14.94 -46.13 -34.40
N THR A 151 15.54 -46.50 -33.25
CA THR A 151 16.35 -47.74 -33.05
C THR A 151 16.53 -48.04 -31.55
N THR A 152 16.49 -49.34 -31.22
CA THR A 152 16.35 -50.03 -29.93
C THR A 152 17.63 -50.16 -29.07
N GLN A 153 17.54 -50.00 -27.74
CA GLN A 153 18.19 -50.87 -26.73
C GLN A 153 17.69 -50.61 -25.28
N GLU A 154 17.25 -51.71 -24.62
CA GLU A 154 17.00 -52.08 -23.20
C GLU A 154 16.79 -51.09 -22.02
N PRO A 155 16.14 -51.55 -20.91
CA PRO A 155 15.37 -50.71 -20.01
C PRO A 155 16.23 -50.04 -18.95
N THR A 156 15.93 -48.77 -18.65
CA THR A 156 16.36 -48.15 -17.40
C THR A 156 15.11 -47.75 -16.62
N THR A 157 14.96 -48.35 -15.45
CA THR A 157 13.91 -48.13 -14.46
C THR A 157 13.74 -46.64 -14.17
N THR A 158 12.56 -46.10 -14.49
CA THR A 158 12.18 -44.72 -14.13
C THR A 158 11.56 -44.75 -12.73
N THR A 159 12.29 -44.22 -11.75
CA THR A 159 11.73 -43.92 -10.42
C THR A 159 11.01 -42.57 -10.50
N THR A 160 9.68 -42.60 -10.58
CA THR A 160 8.84 -41.42 -10.40
C THR A 160 8.55 -41.24 -8.91
N THR A 161 9.14 -40.23 -8.28
CA THR A 161 8.76 -39.81 -6.92
C THR A 161 7.55 -38.89 -7.02
N THR A 162 6.37 -39.46 -6.78
CA THR A 162 5.13 -38.70 -6.56
C THR A 162 5.11 -38.23 -5.11
N ILE A 163 5.26 -36.92 -4.87
CA ILE A 163 4.99 -36.33 -3.56
C ILE A 163 3.51 -35.98 -3.51
N SER A 164 2.72 -36.86 -2.87
CA SER A 164 1.36 -36.58 -2.43
C SER A 164 1.42 -36.09 -0.99
N THR A 165 1.10 -34.81 -0.75
CA THR A 165 0.87 -34.30 0.61
C THR A 165 -0.61 -34.41 0.94
N THR A 166 -0.96 -35.45 1.70
CA THR A 166 -2.23 -35.59 2.41
C THR A 166 -1.96 -35.38 3.89
N THR A 167 -2.62 -34.43 4.55
CA THR A 167 -2.66 -34.33 6.02
C THR A 167 -3.98 -33.63 6.38
N ALA A 168 -5.03 -34.40 6.64
CA ALA A 168 -5.44 -34.89 7.96
C ALA A 168 -6.04 -33.78 8.85
N SER A 169 -7.36 -33.82 8.97
CA SER A 169 -8.16 -33.05 9.92
C SER A 169 -7.96 -33.60 11.33
N THR A 170 -7.65 -32.72 12.28
CA THR A 170 -7.59 -33.07 13.71
C THR A 170 -8.51 -32.14 14.50
N THR A 171 -9.58 -32.73 15.03
CA THR A 171 -10.48 -32.16 16.02
C THR A 171 -9.69 -31.79 17.28
N THR A 172 -9.82 -30.55 17.77
CA THR A 172 -9.22 -30.13 19.05
C THR A 172 -10.33 -29.74 20.03
N THR A 173 -10.36 -30.49 21.14
CA THR A 173 -11.28 -30.35 22.28
C THR A 173 -10.87 -29.17 23.15
N THR A 174 -11.86 -28.36 23.54
CA THR A 174 -11.77 -27.25 24.49
C THR A 174 -11.36 -27.72 25.88
N SER A 175 -10.37 -27.07 26.49
CA SER A 175 -10.04 -27.20 27.92
C SER A 175 -9.81 -25.82 28.52
N THR A 176 -10.73 -25.41 29.38
CA THR A 176 -10.75 -24.13 30.09
C THR A 176 -9.78 -24.21 31.28
N THR A 177 -8.77 -23.34 31.31
CA THR A 177 -7.87 -23.18 32.47
C THR A 177 -8.02 -21.76 33.02
N THR A 178 -8.46 -21.67 34.27
CA THR A 178 -8.60 -20.42 35.02
C THR A 178 -7.23 -19.96 35.51
N THR A 179 -6.79 -18.76 35.12
CA THR A 179 -5.54 -18.16 35.60
C THR A 179 -5.82 -17.01 36.57
N THR A 180 -5.41 -17.18 37.82
CA THR A 180 -5.44 -16.18 38.88
C THR A 180 -4.34 -15.15 38.65
N THR A 181 -4.70 -13.86 38.60
CA THR A 181 -3.76 -12.74 38.43
C THR A 181 -3.37 -12.17 39.79
N THR A 182 -2.08 -12.20 40.15
CA THR A 182 -1.54 -11.54 41.34
C THR A 182 -0.83 -10.25 40.93
N THR A 183 -1.38 -9.11 41.32
CA THR A 183 -0.83 -7.77 41.06
C THR A 183 0.36 -7.51 41.99
N THR A 184 1.54 -7.25 41.43
CA THR A 184 2.70 -6.76 42.19
C THR A 184 2.99 -5.33 41.74
N THR A 185 2.82 -4.38 42.66
CA THR A 185 3.07 -2.95 42.46
C THR A 185 4.56 -2.67 42.65
N THR A 186 5.26 -2.24 41.60
CA THR A 186 6.65 -1.78 41.69
C THR A 186 6.69 -0.28 41.39
N SER A 187 6.94 0.51 42.43
CA SER A 187 7.19 1.95 42.34
C SER A 187 8.58 2.21 41.77
N THR A 188 8.68 2.89 40.63
CA THR A 188 9.95 3.35 40.05
C THR A 188 10.06 4.87 40.22
N THR A 189 11.07 5.30 40.96
CA THR A 189 11.39 6.71 41.20
C THR A 189 12.15 7.27 39.98
N ALA A 190 11.61 8.31 39.35
CA ALA A 190 12.27 9.03 38.27
C ALA A 190 13.46 9.84 38.81
N SER A 191 14.65 9.67 38.21
CA SER A 191 15.79 10.59 38.37
C SER A 191 15.98 11.36 37.08
N THR A 192 15.84 12.68 37.16
CA THR A 192 16.12 13.62 36.08
C THR A 192 17.61 13.92 36.01
N THR A 193 18.24 13.60 34.88
CA THR A 193 19.62 14.00 34.58
C THR A 193 19.59 15.06 33.48
N THR A 194 19.83 16.31 33.85
CA THR A 194 19.99 17.43 32.92
C THR A 194 21.36 17.32 32.26
N THR A 195 21.40 17.07 30.96
CA THR A 195 22.63 17.14 30.15
C THR A 195 22.68 18.49 29.45
N THR A 196 23.63 19.33 29.83
CA THR A 196 23.98 20.57 29.13
C THR A 196 24.87 20.23 27.93
N LEU A 197 24.39 20.53 26.72
CA LEU A 197 25.18 20.47 25.49
C LEU A 197 26.05 21.73 25.37
N PRO A 198 27.37 21.63 25.11
CA PRO A 198 28.17 22.79 24.72
C PRO A 198 27.83 23.21 23.29
N ALA A 199 27.92 24.52 23.04
CA ALA A 199 27.61 25.16 21.78
C ALA A 199 28.42 24.56 20.61
N GLY A 200 27.71 24.16 19.55
CA GLY A 200 28.32 23.72 18.30
C GLY A 200 28.99 24.90 17.59
N SER A 201 30.29 24.75 17.34
CA SER A 201 31.03 25.55 16.38
C SER A 201 30.53 25.16 14.98
N CYS A 202 29.84 26.07 14.29
CA CYS A 202 29.60 25.94 12.87
C CYS A 202 30.95 26.20 12.16
N GLY A 203 31.57 25.14 11.65
CA GLY A 203 32.68 25.28 10.71
C GLY A 203 32.13 25.68 9.35
N ASP A 204 32.53 26.85 8.87
CA ASP A 204 32.34 27.28 7.48
C ASP A 204 32.95 26.25 6.52
N VAL A 205 32.14 25.67 5.63
CA VAL A 205 32.59 24.77 4.55
C VAL A 205 32.70 25.48 3.20
N ASN A 206 32.66 26.81 3.18
CA ASN A 206 32.88 27.59 1.96
C ASN A 206 34.37 27.88 1.80
N ALA A 207 35.07 26.88 1.27
CA ALA A 207 36.45 26.95 0.81
C ALA A 207 36.56 27.65 -0.55
N ASP A 208 36.13 28.91 -0.64
CA ASP A 208 36.22 29.73 -1.84
C ASP A 208 37.00 31.01 -1.51
N GLY A 209 38.31 30.81 -1.35
CA GLY A 209 39.30 31.86 -1.11
C GLY A 209 39.35 32.91 -2.21
N ARG A 210 38.48 33.91 -2.13
CA ARG A 210 38.67 35.22 -2.75
C ARG A 210 38.56 36.31 -1.69
N VAL A 211 39.69 36.99 -1.48
CA VAL A 211 39.80 38.28 -0.79
C VAL A 211 39.51 39.38 -1.81
#